data_AF-A0AB38Y2C0-F1
#
_entry.id   AF-A0AB38Y2C0-F1
#
_cell.length_a   1.000
_cell.length_b   1.000
_cell.length_c   1.000
_cell.angle_alpha   90.00
_cell.angle_beta   90.00
_cell.angle_gamma   90.00
#
_symmetry.space_group_name_H-M   'P 1'
#
loop_
_entity.id
_entity.type
_entity.pdbx_description
1 polymer ?
#
loop_
_entity_poly.entity_id
_entity_poly.type
_entity_poly.pdbx_seq_one_letter_code
_entity_poly.pdbx_strand_id
1 'polypeptide(L)'
;MSNKVKERRERNIQKAVEAKNWNEVTRLLQQEQNNAERRDRYHHKKSLEESTSRNGGKQRERHEVVACPDLNPEDALEAKELQRDIQKAKETLTVIDCKIVEMVAEQGCSYKETARYISEHYKKMSDVTVKTHYLKALKKLATLLEDYR
;
A
#
# COMPACT_ATOMS: atom_id res chain seq x y z
N MET A 1 16.93 -23.39 -2.68
CA MET A 1 16.05 -24.56 -2.81
C MET A 1 15.75 -24.79 -4.27
N SER A 2 16.11 -25.95 -4.82
CA SER A 2 15.83 -26.24 -6.23
C SER A 2 14.36 -26.61 -6.45
N ASN A 3 13.75 -26.07 -7.50
CA ASN A 3 12.36 -26.30 -7.81
C ASN A 3 12.23 -27.61 -8.60
N LYS A 4 11.86 -28.70 -7.91
CA LYS A 4 11.69 -30.06 -8.48
C LYS A 4 10.85 -30.10 -9.77
N VAL A 5 9.90 -29.17 -9.93
CA VAL A 5 9.05 -29.07 -11.13
C VAL A 5 9.84 -28.53 -12.32
N LYS A 6 10.69 -27.53 -12.12
CA LYS A 6 11.57 -26.98 -13.17
C LYS A 6 12.61 -28.00 -13.63
N GLU A 7 13.25 -28.69 -12.69
CA GLU A 7 14.22 -29.75 -13.00
C GLU A 7 13.60 -30.92 -13.77
N ARG A 8 12.35 -31.30 -13.46
CA ARG A 8 11.62 -32.32 -14.20
C ARG A 8 11.29 -31.85 -15.62
N ARG A 9 10.88 -30.59 -15.78
CA ARG A 9 10.60 -30.01 -17.10
C ARG A 9 11.85 -30.00 -17.97
N GLU A 10 12.97 -29.54 -17.44
CA GLU A 10 14.24 -29.45 -18.17
C GLU A 10 14.71 -30.82 -18.67
N ARG A 11 14.65 -31.85 -17.82
CA ARG A 11 14.94 -33.23 -18.22
C ARG A 11 14.02 -33.75 -19.32
N ASN A 12 12.74 -33.37 -19.29
CA ASN A 12 11.78 -33.77 -20.32
C ASN A 12 12.02 -33.03 -21.65
N ILE A 13 12.45 -31.77 -21.60
CA ILE A 13 12.86 -31.01 -22.78
C ILE A 13 14.06 -31.69 -23.44
N GLN A 14 15.09 -32.03 -22.67
CA GLN A 14 16.29 -32.73 -23.19
C GLN A 14 15.92 -34.04 -23.89
N LYS A 15 15.08 -34.88 -23.24
CA LYS A 15 14.57 -36.12 -23.85
C LYS A 15 13.76 -35.88 -25.13
N ALA A 16 12.96 -34.82 -25.18
CA ALA A 16 12.17 -34.48 -26.36
C ALA A 16 13.05 -33.99 -27.52
N VAL A 17 14.13 -33.26 -27.22
CA VAL A 17 15.14 -32.84 -28.20
C VAL A 17 15.88 -34.06 -28.77
N GLU A 18 16.32 -34.98 -27.90
CA GLU A 18 16.96 -36.25 -28.32
C GLU A 18 16.05 -37.07 -29.24
N ALA A 19 14.75 -37.11 -28.93
CA ALA A 19 13.73 -37.78 -29.75
C ALA A 19 13.29 -36.97 -30.99
N LYS A 20 13.86 -35.78 -31.24
CA LYS A 20 13.45 -34.83 -32.30
C LYS A 20 11.95 -34.48 -32.28
N ASN A 21 11.32 -34.55 -31.11
CA ASN A 21 9.91 -34.24 -30.92
C ASN A 21 9.72 -32.75 -30.58
N TRP A 22 9.78 -31.91 -31.61
CA TRP A 22 9.68 -30.46 -31.45
C TRP A 22 8.34 -29.99 -30.89
N ASN A 23 7.25 -30.71 -31.16
CA ASN A 23 5.93 -30.40 -30.60
C ASN A 23 5.94 -30.48 -29.07
N GLU A 24 6.61 -31.50 -28.52
CA GLU A 24 6.73 -31.66 -27.06
C GLU A 24 7.66 -30.60 -26.45
N VAL A 25 8.73 -30.22 -27.14
CA VAL A 25 9.61 -29.12 -26.72
C VAL A 25 8.82 -27.81 -26.60
N THR A 26 8.08 -27.43 -27.65
CA THR A 26 7.24 -26.21 -27.64
C THR A 26 6.19 -26.26 -26.53
N ARG A 27 5.53 -27.41 -26.34
CA ARG A 27 4.52 -27.58 -25.29
C ARG A 27 5.10 -27.41 -23.88
N LEU A 28 6.29 -27.95 -23.63
CA LEU A 28 6.97 -27.84 -22.33
C LEU A 28 7.46 -26.41 -22.07
N LEU A 29 7.98 -25.72 -23.09
CA LEU A 29 8.37 -24.32 -22.96
C LEU A 29 7.17 -23.41 -22.67
N GLN A 30 6.03 -23.66 -23.29
CA GLN A 30 4.79 -22.90 -23.06
C GLN A 30 4.11 -23.20 -21.71
N GLN A 31 4.56 -24.23 -20.98
CA GLN A 31 3.88 -24.75 -19.79
C GLN A 31 3.75 -23.72 -18.66
N GLU A 32 4.78 -22.90 -18.41
CA GLU A 32 4.72 -21.88 -17.34
C GLU A 32 3.69 -20.81 -17.63
N GLN A 33 3.69 -20.32 -18.88
CA GLN A 33 2.73 -19.33 -19.35
C GLN A 33 1.29 -19.88 -19.26
N ASN A 34 1.06 -21.10 -19.75
CA ASN A 34 -0.26 -21.73 -19.68
C ASN A 34 -0.77 -21.89 -18.23
N ASN A 35 0.13 -22.18 -17.29
CA ASN A 35 -0.22 -22.29 -15.88
C ASN A 35 -0.54 -20.93 -15.26
N ALA A 36 0.21 -19.87 -15.61
CA ALA A 36 -0.09 -18.50 -15.21
C ALA A 36 -1.47 -18.06 -15.71
N GLU A 37 -1.76 -18.27 -16.99
CA GLU A 37 -3.05 -17.93 -17.59
C GLU A 37 -4.22 -18.71 -16.95
N ARG A 38 -4.02 -19.99 -16.62
CA ARG A 38 -5.02 -20.78 -15.88
C ARG A 38 -5.31 -20.18 -14.50
N ARG A 39 -4.27 -19.77 -13.78
CA ARG A 39 -4.40 -19.14 -12.46
C ARG A 39 -5.09 -17.78 -12.56
N ASP A 40 -4.77 -16.99 -13.59
CA ASP A 40 -5.43 -15.72 -13.84
C ASP A 40 -6.92 -15.88 -14.15
N ARG A 41 -7.30 -16.90 -14.94
CA ARG A 41 -8.71 -17.27 -15.16
C ARG A 41 -9.43 -17.69 -13.89
N TYR A 42 -8.77 -18.48 -13.01
CA TYR A 42 -9.35 -18.88 -11.72
C TYR A 42 -9.67 -17.67 -10.83
N HIS A 43 -8.87 -16.61 -10.91
CA HIS A 43 -9.10 -15.35 -10.19
C HIS A 43 -9.89 -14.31 -11.00
N HIS A 44 -10.53 -14.71 -12.10
CA HIS A 44 -11.31 -13.82 -12.97
C HIS A 44 -10.56 -12.56 -13.44
N LYS A 45 -9.24 -12.63 -13.57
CA LYS A 45 -8.45 -11.53 -14.10
C LYS A 45 -8.71 -11.37 -15.59
N LYS A 46 -8.60 -10.12 -16.06
CA LYS A 46 -8.73 -9.75 -17.46
C LYS A 46 -7.43 -9.15 -17.96
N SER A 47 -7.15 -9.32 -19.24
CA SER A 47 -5.98 -8.70 -19.86
C SER A 47 -6.15 -7.18 -19.87
N LEU A 48 -5.05 -6.47 -19.61
CA LEU A 48 -4.98 -5.02 -19.80
C LEU A 48 -4.98 -4.63 -21.28
N GLU A 49 -4.56 -5.55 -22.16
CA GLU A 49 -4.62 -5.41 -23.62
C GLU A 49 -5.95 -5.88 -24.21
N GLU A 50 -6.93 -6.22 -23.36
CA GLU A 50 -8.27 -6.56 -23.84
C GLU A 50 -8.93 -5.32 -24.45
N SER A 51 -9.44 -5.45 -25.68
CA SER A 51 -10.22 -4.39 -26.32
C SER A 51 -11.47 -4.09 -25.50
N THR A 52 -11.64 -2.82 -25.16
CA THR A 52 -12.83 -2.29 -24.47
C THR A 52 -13.80 -1.58 -25.40
N SER A 53 -13.49 -1.56 -26.71
CA SER A 53 -14.33 -0.89 -27.71
C SER A 53 -15.72 -1.54 -27.81
N ARG A 54 -16.76 -0.71 -27.88
CA ARG A 54 -18.14 -1.13 -28.14
C ARG A 54 -18.57 -0.51 -29.48
N ASN A 55 -19.13 -1.32 -30.38
CA ASN A 55 -19.75 -0.88 -31.64
C ASN A 55 -18.81 -0.22 -32.67
N GLY A 56 -17.65 -0.83 -32.99
CA GLY A 56 -16.85 -0.44 -34.16
C GLY A 56 -16.16 0.94 -34.09
N GLY A 57 -16.11 1.55 -32.91
CA GLY A 57 -15.33 2.77 -32.65
C GLY A 57 -13.83 2.51 -32.58
N LYS A 58 -13.06 3.56 -32.22
CA LYS A 58 -11.60 3.48 -32.03
C LYS A 58 -11.25 2.31 -31.09
N GLN A 59 -10.34 1.45 -31.52
CA GLN A 59 -9.79 0.39 -30.67
C GLN A 59 -9.15 1.04 -29.44
N ARG A 60 -9.61 0.63 -28.26
CA ARG A 60 -9.07 1.06 -26.97
C ARG A 60 -8.80 -0.15 -26.13
N GLU A 61 -7.64 -0.19 -25.51
CA GLU A 61 -7.26 -1.26 -24.60
C GLU A 61 -7.69 -0.93 -23.17
N ARG A 62 -7.83 -1.95 -22.32
CA ARG A 62 -8.36 -1.79 -20.97
C ARG A 62 -7.50 -0.86 -20.12
N HIS A 63 -6.17 -0.89 -20.31
CA HIS A 63 -5.27 -0.01 -19.56
C HIS A 63 -5.47 1.48 -19.84
N GLU A 64 -6.00 1.88 -21.00
CA GLU A 64 -6.28 3.28 -21.34
C GLU A 64 -7.43 3.88 -20.50
N VAL A 65 -8.27 3.03 -19.92
CA VAL A 65 -9.47 3.44 -19.16
C VAL A 65 -9.27 3.26 -17.65
N VAL A 66 -8.29 2.46 -17.26
CA VAL A 66 -7.95 2.28 -15.83
C VAL A 66 -7.26 3.54 -15.35
N ALA A 67 -7.90 4.25 -14.43
CA ALA A 67 -7.30 5.43 -13.80
C ALA A 67 -6.04 5.05 -13.01
N CYS A 68 -5.04 5.93 -13.06
CA CYS A 68 -3.89 5.82 -12.16
C CYS A 68 -4.38 5.98 -10.71
N PRO A 69 -3.95 5.13 -9.76
CA PRO A 69 -4.28 5.30 -8.35
C PRO A 69 -3.54 6.48 -7.69
N ASP A 70 -2.57 7.07 -8.38
CA ASP A 70 -1.79 8.19 -7.88
C ASP A 70 -2.64 9.46 -7.78
N LEU A 71 -2.31 10.30 -6.79
CA LEU A 71 -2.93 11.62 -6.61
C LEU A 71 -2.71 12.47 -7.86
N ASN A 72 -3.76 13.15 -8.30
CA ASN A 72 -3.59 14.17 -9.32
C ASN A 72 -2.79 15.36 -8.73
N PRO A 73 -2.24 16.27 -9.56
CA PRO A 73 -1.44 17.39 -9.06
C PRO A 73 -2.18 18.33 -8.09
N GLU A 74 -3.49 18.49 -8.24
CA GLU A 74 -4.34 19.31 -7.36
C GLU A 74 -4.50 18.62 -6.01
N ASP A 75 -4.88 17.34 -5.97
CA ASP A 75 -5.00 16.56 -4.74
C ASP A 75 -3.64 16.48 -4.00
N ALA A 76 -2.54 16.36 -4.75
CA ALA A 76 -1.19 16.33 -4.20
C ALA A 76 -0.78 17.69 -3.60
N LEU A 77 -1.28 18.80 -4.15
CA LEU A 77 -1.06 20.13 -3.61
C LEU A 77 -1.88 20.32 -2.33
N GLU A 78 -3.17 19.97 -2.35
CA GLU A 78 -4.05 20.00 -1.17
C GLU A 78 -3.47 19.19 -0.01
N ALA A 79 -2.99 17.97 -0.28
CA ALA A 79 -2.36 17.13 0.74
C ALA A 79 -1.11 17.77 1.34
N LYS A 80 -0.29 18.47 0.54
CA LYS A 80 0.90 19.20 1.00
C LYS A 80 0.56 20.45 1.81
N GLU A 81 -0.53 21.12 1.49
CA GLU A 81 -1.02 22.28 2.24
C GLU A 81 -1.56 21.82 3.60
N LEU A 82 -2.42 20.79 3.60
CA LEU A 82 -2.92 20.16 4.82
C LEU A 82 -1.79 19.68 5.72
N GLN A 83 -0.76 19.02 5.18
CA GLN A 83 0.38 18.57 5.97
C GLN A 83 1.15 19.74 6.60
N ARG A 84 1.30 20.86 5.87
CA ARG A 84 1.94 22.07 6.41
C ARG A 84 1.11 22.70 7.52
N ASP A 85 -0.21 22.74 7.39
CA ASP A 85 -1.07 23.33 8.40
C ASP A 85 -1.19 22.46 9.65
N ILE A 86 -1.22 21.12 9.49
CA ILE A 86 -1.07 20.18 10.62
C ILE A 86 0.26 20.40 11.34
N GLN A 87 1.36 20.58 10.61
CA GLN A 87 2.68 20.81 11.20
C GLN A 87 2.72 22.12 12.01
N LYS A 88 2.20 23.22 11.45
CA LYS A 88 2.06 24.49 12.18
C LYS A 88 1.18 24.34 13.43
N ALA A 89 0.07 23.62 13.33
CA ALA A 89 -0.82 23.40 14.47
C ALA A 89 -0.11 22.60 15.59
N LYS A 90 0.65 21.57 15.23
CA LYS A 90 1.47 20.78 16.17
C LYS A 90 2.54 21.62 16.86
N GLU A 91 3.17 22.56 16.15
CA GLU A 91 4.18 23.48 16.72
C GLU A 91 3.62 24.37 17.84
N THR A 92 2.30 24.57 17.90
CA THR A 92 1.65 25.28 19.01
C THR A 92 1.58 24.47 20.31
N LEU A 93 1.77 23.14 20.24
CA LEU A 93 1.75 22.25 21.39
C LEU A 93 3.10 22.25 22.10
N THR A 94 3.11 21.85 23.37
CA THR A 94 4.37 21.57 24.05
C THR A 94 5.02 20.33 23.44
N VAL A 95 6.35 20.19 23.55
CA VAL A 95 7.08 19.02 23.01
C VAL A 95 6.48 17.69 23.50
N ILE A 96 6.07 17.64 24.78
CA ILE A 96 5.45 16.45 25.38
C ILE A 96 4.05 16.21 24.79
N ASP A 97 3.22 17.25 24.70
CA ASP A 97 1.86 17.13 24.17
C ASP A 97 1.87 16.73 22.69
N CYS A 98 2.77 17.34 21.90
CA CYS A 98 3.00 16.97 20.51
C CYS A 98 3.37 15.49 20.39
N LYS A 99 4.32 15.02 21.21
CA LYS A 99 4.74 13.62 21.17
C LYS A 99 3.62 12.65 21.56
N ILE A 100 2.81 13.01 22.56
CA ILE A 100 1.64 12.23 22.96
C ILE A 100 0.63 12.14 21.80
N VAL A 101 0.37 13.23 21.09
CA VAL A 101 -0.54 13.23 19.93
C VAL A 101 -0.01 12.34 18.81
N GLU A 102 1.28 12.44 18.45
CA GLU A 102 1.90 11.57 17.44
C GLU A 102 1.75 10.08 17.78
N MET A 103 2.08 9.69 19.01
CA MET A 103 2.02 8.29 19.41
C MET A 103 0.59 7.74 19.45
N VAL A 104 -0.36 8.51 19.95
CA VAL A 104 -1.74 8.04 20.11
C VAL A 104 -2.51 8.11 18.79
N ALA A 105 -2.45 9.24 18.08
CA ALA A 105 -3.29 9.48 16.89
C ALA A 105 -2.67 8.95 15.59
N GLU A 106 -1.35 9.07 15.42
CA GLU A 106 -0.68 8.72 14.15
C GLU A 106 -0.11 7.31 14.17
N GLN A 107 0.44 6.89 15.30
CA GLN A 107 1.04 5.56 15.47
C GLN A 107 0.06 4.54 16.07
N GLY A 108 -1.07 4.99 16.61
CA GLY A 108 -2.09 4.12 17.20
C GLY A 108 -1.67 3.44 18.51
N CYS A 109 -0.67 3.97 19.22
CA CYS A 109 -0.20 3.41 20.48
C CYS A 109 -1.24 3.56 21.60
N SER A 110 -1.26 2.60 22.53
CA SER A 110 -2.09 2.71 23.73
C SER A 110 -1.56 3.79 24.69
N TYR A 111 -2.43 4.31 25.58
CA TYR A 111 -2.02 5.26 26.62
C TYR A 111 -0.95 4.70 27.56
N LYS A 112 -0.95 3.37 27.80
CA LYS A 112 0.05 2.71 28.64
C LYS A 112 1.43 2.69 27.97
N GLU A 113 1.49 2.33 26.69
CA GLU A 113 2.73 2.34 25.93
C GLU A 113 3.29 3.75 25.79
N THR A 114 2.41 4.72 25.53
CA THR A 114 2.77 6.14 25.45
C THR A 114 3.30 6.65 26.79
N ALA A 115 2.66 6.31 27.92
CA ALA A 115 3.12 6.70 29.26
C ALA A 115 4.50 6.13 29.61
N ARG A 116 4.79 4.88 29.20
CA ARG A 116 6.12 4.29 29.36
C ARG A 116 7.17 5.10 28.58
N TYR A 117 6.94 5.34 27.30
CA TYR A 117 7.85 6.11 26.45
C TYR A 117 8.09 7.54 26.98
N ILE A 118 7.01 8.25 27.31
CA ILE A 118 7.13 9.62 27.84
C ILE A 118 7.87 9.66 29.17
N SER A 119 7.67 8.66 30.03
CA SER A 119 8.38 8.55 31.31
C SER A 119 9.87 8.28 31.14
N GLU A 120 10.26 7.53 30.10
CA GLU A 120 11.66 7.20 29.79
C GLU A 120 12.41 8.38 29.18
N HIS A 121 11.76 9.15 28.30
CA HIS A 121 12.42 10.20 27.50
C HIS A 121 12.19 11.63 28.00
N TYR A 122 11.18 11.86 28.82
CA TYR A 122 10.81 13.22 29.26
C TYR A 122 10.60 13.27 30.77
N LYS A 123 9.38 13.03 31.23
CA LYS A 123 8.96 13.17 32.62
C LYS A 123 8.06 12.01 32.99
N LYS A 124 8.28 11.46 34.18
CA LYS A 124 7.47 10.38 34.73
C LYS A 124 5.99 10.75 34.73
N MET A 125 5.19 9.95 34.03
CA MET A 125 3.78 10.22 33.77
C MET A 125 2.99 8.91 33.76
N SER A 126 1.79 8.90 34.35
CA SER A 126 0.86 7.77 34.28
C SER A 126 0.04 7.80 33.00
N ASP A 127 -0.54 6.67 32.61
CA ASP A 127 -1.48 6.54 31.49
C ASP A 127 -2.70 7.46 31.63
N VAL A 128 -3.22 7.64 32.85
CA VAL A 128 -4.30 8.61 33.15
C VAL A 128 -3.87 10.05 32.86
N THR A 129 -2.64 10.40 33.24
CA THR A 129 -2.09 11.73 33.01
C THR A 129 -1.84 11.95 31.51
N VAL A 130 -1.29 10.96 30.79
CA VAL A 130 -1.15 10.99 29.32
C VAL A 130 -2.48 11.21 28.63
N LYS A 131 -3.53 10.48 29.02
CA LYS A 131 -4.88 10.68 28.48
C LYS A 131 -5.38 12.11 28.69
N THR A 132 -5.10 12.69 29.86
CA THR A 132 -5.48 14.08 30.18
C THR A 132 -4.74 15.08 29.30
N HIS A 133 -3.43 14.89 29.11
CA HIS A 133 -2.61 15.70 28.19
C HIS A 133 -3.11 15.59 26.75
N TYR A 134 -3.37 14.37 26.27
CA TYR A 134 -3.91 14.11 24.94
C TYR A 134 -5.23 14.85 24.70
N LEU A 135 -6.19 14.75 25.63
CA LEU A 135 -7.48 15.44 25.50
C LEU A 135 -7.35 16.97 25.53
N LYS A 136 -6.42 17.51 26.32
CA LYS A 136 -6.14 18.96 26.34
C LYS A 136 -5.49 19.42 25.03
N ALA A 137 -4.55 18.64 24.50
CA ALA A 137 -3.91 18.91 23.22
C ALA A 137 -4.94 18.89 22.09
N LEU A 138 -5.84 17.90 22.06
CA LEU A 138 -6.92 17.84 21.08
C LEU A 138 -7.87 19.04 21.17
N LYS A 139 -8.23 19.50 22.37
CA LYS A 139 -9.05 20.72 22.53
C LYS A 139 -8.35 21.95 21.96
N LYS A 140 -7.05 22.10 22.20
CA LYS A 140 -6.26 23.23 21.68
C LYS A 140 -6.10 23.17 20.16
N LEU A 141 -5.87 21.97 19.61
CA LEU A 141 -5.83 21.78 18.17
C LEU A 141 -7.20 22.02 17.53
N ALA A 142 -8.30 21.60 18.16
CA ALA A 142 -9.64 21.81 17.65
C ALA A 142 -9.99 23.29 17.48
N THR A 143 -9.58 24.16 18.41
CA THR A 143 -9.77 25.62 18.28
C THR A 143 -8.91 26.24 17.18
N LEU A 144 -7.77 25.62 16.85
CA LEU A 144 -6.86 26.11 15.80
C LEU A 144 -7.23 25.60 14.41
N LEU A 145 -8.00 24.51 14.34
CA LEU A 145 -8.41 23.84 13.12
C LEU A 145 -9.92 23.99 12.86
N GLU A 146 -10.58 24.92 13.55
CA GLU A 146 -12.03 25.14 13.42
C GLU A 146 -12.41 25.60 12.01
N ASP A 147 -11.52 26.34 11.34
CA ASP A 147 -11.69 26.80 9.96
C ASP A 147 -11.58 25.69 8.90
N TYR A 148 -11.13 24.48 9.29
CA TYR A 148 -10.96 23.32 8.40
C TYR A 148 -12.05 22.25 8.59
N ARG A 149 -13.11 22.55 9.35
CA ARG A 149 -14.28 21.68 9.55
C ARG A 149 -15.38 21.98 8.55
#